data_AF-A0A4R4QTR9-F1
#
_entry.id   AF-A0A4R4QTR9-F1
#
_cell.length_a   1.000
_cell.length_b   1.000
_cell.length_c   1.000
_cell.angle_alpha   90.00
_cell.angle_beta   90.00
_cell.angle_gamma   90.00
#
_symmetry.space_group_name_H-M   'P 1'
#
loop_
_entity.id
_entity.type
_entity.pdbx_description
1 polymer ?
#
loop_
_entity_poly.entity_id
_entity_poly.type
_entity_poly.pdbx_seq_one_letter_code
_entity_poly.pdbx_strand_id
1 'polypeptide(L)'
;PDPAPDSAADPVGTPTTSSPTTSSPTTPVTGSRLAASPEVHLADLGGRDLVVSPREEAPGAHDDLLAACRRHGYAPAAVHEARHPQFALGLVLAGTAVALVPRVDDTPGVTWRPLAGEPLAWRTSCAWRRAADPEHARAIADFAAVATAVLRSEAGMTPLDAAPVRRVIPRPSSGFLA
;
A
#
# COMPACT_ATOMS: atom_id res chain seq x y z
N PRO A 1 -12.27 12.42 52.03
CA PRO A 1 -11.98 11.36 51.03
C PRO A 1 -12.04 11.98 49.62
N ASP A 2 -10.88 12.46 49.20
CA ASP A 2 -10.63 13.06 47.88
C ASP A 2 -10.33 11.92 46.89
N PRO A 3 -10.99 11.83 45.72
CA PRO A 3 -10.65 10.80 44.74
C PRO A 3 -9.31 11.11 44.08
N ALA A 4 -8.42 10.12 44.08
CA ALA A 4 -7.11 10.18 43.44
C ALA A 4 -7.24 10.51 41.93
N PRO A 5 -6.34 11.33 41.37
CA PRO A 5 -6.37 11.64 39.95
C PRO A 5 -6.01 10.42 39.11
N ASP A 6 -6.88 10.21 38.13
CA ASP A 6 -6.77 9.29 37.01
C ASP A 6 -5.36 9.32 36.41
N SER A 7 -4.70 8.17 36.38
CA SER A 7 -3.37 7.97 35.82
C SER A 7 -3.45 8.19 34.31
N ALA A 8 -3.22 9.44 33.89
CA ALA A 8 -3.11 9.84 32.50
C ALA A 8 -2.19 8.87 31.75
N ALA A 9 -2.76 8.15 30.79
CA ALA A 9 -2.02 7.35 29.83
C ALA A 9 -0.94 8.22 29.18
N ASP A 10 0.31 7.74 29.20
CA ASP A 10 1.43 8.37 28.51
C ASP A 10 1.04 8.77 27.08
N PRO A 11 1.39 9.99 26.61
CA PRO A 11 1.18 10.35 25.23
C PRO A 11 1.96 9.35 24.38
N VAL A 12 1.25 8.56 23.57
CA VAL A 12 1.85 7.68 22.56
C VAL A 12 2.73 8.55 21.67
N GLY A 13 4.03 8.58 21.96
CA GLY A 13 5.00 9.38 21.23
C GLY A 13 4.91 9.03 19.75
N THR A 14 5.04 10.04 18.88
CA THR A 14 5.03 9.81 17.44
C THR A 14 6.09 8.77 17.08
N PRO A 15 5.72 7.64 16.44
CA PRO A 15 6.68 6.63 16.08
C PRO A 15 7.71 7.23 15.12
N THR A 16 8.99 6.90 15.33
CA THR A 16 10.06 7.24 14.42
C THR A 16 10.07 6.21 13.29
N THR A 17 10.27 6.64 12.05
CA THR A 17 10.26 5.75 10.88
C THR A 17 11.58 5.75 10.14
N SER A 18 11.89 4.65 9.45
CA SER A 18 12.99 4.61 8.47
C SER A 18 12.66 5.46 7.25
N SER A 19 13.68 5.71 6.41
CA SER A 19 13.44 6.16 5.05
C SER A 19 12.52 5.16 4.34
N PRO A 20 11.46 5.62 3.67
CA PRO A 20 10.54 4.72 2.99
C PRO A 20 11.13 4.24 1.67
N THR A 21 10.74 3.03 1.27
CA THR A 21 11.01 2.45 -0.05
C THR A 21 9.69 2.41 -0.82
N THR A 22 9.73 2.55 -2.15
CA THR A 22 8.53 2.56 -3.01
C THR A 22 8.52 1.48 -4.08
N SER A 23 7.33 1.06 -4.51
CA SER A 23 7.12 0.35 -5.78
C SER A 23 5.96 0.94 -6.57
N SER A 24 6.04 0.79 -7.89
CA SER A 24 4.97 1.13 -8.82
C SER A 24 4.01 -0.06 -8.94
N PRO A 25 2.69 0.11 -8.75
CA PRO A 25 1.76 -0.98 -8.92
C PRO A 25 1.64 -1.38 -10.39
N THR A 26 1.24 -2.63 -10.58
CA THR A 26 0.94 -3.21 -11.88
C THR A 26 -0.53 -3.60 -11.90
N THR A 27 -1.18 -3.48 -13.05
CA THR A 27 -2.60 -3.74 -13.21
C THR A 27 -2.77 -5.07 -13.96
N PRO A 28 -3.46 -6.07 -13.41
CA PRO A 28 -3.87 -7.23 -14.16
C PRO A 28 -5.03 -6.83 -15.07
N VAL A 29 -4.85 -7.01 -16.39
CA VAL A 29 -5.83 -6.65 -17.41
C VAL A 29 -6.23 -7.89 -18.23
N THR A 30 -7.49 -7.91 -18.62
CA THR A 30 -8.08 -8.92 -19.49
C THR A 30 -8.68 -8.22 -20.72
N GLY A 31 -8.47 -8.79 -21.91
CA GLY A 31 -8.94 -8.25 -23.20
C GLY A 31 -7.82 -7.69 -24.08
N SER A 32 -7.93 -7.89 -25.39
CA SER A 32 -6.81 -7.76 -26.33
C SER A 32 -6.17 -6.38 -26.39
N ARG A 33 -6.93 -5.28 -26.24
CA ARG A 33 -6.38 -3.93 -26.40
C ARG A 33 -5.52 -3.47 -25.21
N LEU A 34 -6.01 -3.60 -23.98
CA LEU A 34 -5.23 -3.24 -22.78
C LEU A 34 -4.11 -4.25 -22.53
N ALA A 35 -4.36 -5.54 -22.78
CA ALA A 35 -3.34 -6.57 -22.67
C ALA A 35 -2.23 -6.44 -23.73
N ALA A 36 -2.52 -5.91 -24.93
CA ALA A 36 -1.51 -5.68 -25.95
C ALA A 36 -0.66 -4.41 -25.72
N SER A 37 -1.11 -3.48 -24.86
CA SER A 37 -0.36 -2.26 -24.57
C SER A 37 0.85 -2.58 -23.67
N PRO A 38 2.03 -1.95 -23.87
CA PRO A 38 3.19 -2.14 -22.99
C PRO A 38 2.98 -1.52 -21.60
N GLU A 39 2.23 -0.43 -21.53
CA GLU A 39 1.84 0.28 -20.31
C GLU A 39 0.38 0.72 -20.42
N VAL A 40 -0.28 1.01 -19.29
CA VAL A 40 -1.69 1.42 -19.26
C VAL A 40 -1.83 2.75 -18.52
N HIS A 41 -2.47 3.75 -19.13
CA HIS A 41 -2.85 4.96 -18.40
C HIS A 41 -4.09 4.67 -17.56
N LEU A 42 -4.17 5.25 -16.35
CA LEU A 42 -5.37 5.11 -15.51
C LEU A 42 -6.65 5.56 -16.24
N ALA A 43 -6.58 6.63 -17.04
CA ALA A 43 -7.70 7.10 -17.86
C ALA A 43 -8.23 6.04 -18.86
N ASP A 44 -7.40 5.09 -19.30
CA ASP A 44 -7.81 4.02 -20.22
C ASP A 44 -8.59 2.90 -19.52
N LEU A 45 -8.65 2.91 -18.18
CA LEU A 45 -9.43 1.96 -17.37
C LEU A 45 -10.92 2.33 -17.28
N GLY A 46 -11.34 3.40 -17.96
CA GLY A 46 -12.74 3.83 -18.02
C GLY A 46 -13.68 2.68 -18.41
N GLY A 47 -14.77 2.52 -17.66
CA GLY A 47 -15.73 1.42 -17.85
C GLY A 47 -15.34 0.08 -17.22
N ARG A 48 -14.21 0.01 -16.51
CA ARG A 48 -13.86 -1.12 -15.63
C ARG A 48 -14.15 -0.78 -14.18
N ASP A 49 -14.71 -1.73 -13.46
CA ASP A 49 -14.77 -1.66 -11.99
C ASP A 49 -13.38 -1.81 -11.39
N LEU A 50 -13.22 -1.34 -10.15
CA LEU A 50 -11.96 -1.44 -9.42
C LEU A 50 -12.12 -2.42 -8.26
N VAL A 51 -11.18 -3.37 -8.13
CA VAL A 51 -11.06 -4.23 -6.95
C VAL A 51 -9.91 -3.74 -6.08
N VAL A 52 -10.16 -3.57 -4.78
CA VAL A 52 -9.20 -3.09 -3.79
C VAL A 52 -9.26 -3.91 -2.51
N SER A 53 -8.21 -3.82 -1.69
CA SER A 53 -8.28 -4.32 -0.32
C SER A 53 -9.30 -3.54 0.51
N PRO A 54 -9.98 -4.18 1.48
CA PRO A 54 -10.97 -3.51 2.32
C PRO A 54 -10.41 -2.30 3.01
N ARG A 55 -11.21 -1.22 3.06
CA ARG A 55 -10.77 0.02 3.67
C ARG A 55 -10.35 -0.14 5.13
N GLU A 56 -10.98 -1.02 5.89
CA GLU A 56 -10.61 -1.29 7.30
C GLU A 56 -9.20 -1.85 7.50
N GLU A 57 -8.63 -2.54 6.49
CA GLU A 57 -7.29 -3.11 6.57
C GLU A 57 -6.21 -2.03 6.35
N ALA A 58 -6.49 -1.05 5.50
CA ALA A 58 -5.57 0.06 5.22
C ALA A 58 -6.31 1.34 4.79
N PRO A 59 -6.97 2.07 5.71
CA PRO A 59 -7.87 3.17 5.35
C PRO A 59 -7.18 4.27 4.56
N GLY A 60 -5.97 4.66 5.00
CA GLY A 60 -5.19 5.68 4.31
C GLY A 60 -4.73 5.24 2.92
N ALA A 61 -4.28 3.99 2.77
CA ALA A 61 -3.83 3.51 1.46
C ALA A 61 -5.00 3.39 0.48
N HIS A 62 -6.15 2.93 0.97
CA HIS A 62 -7.40 2.84 0.21
C HIS A 62 -7.86 4.23 -0.27
N ASP A 63 -7.95 5.20 0.64
CA ASP A 63 -8.41 6.56 0.30
C ASP A 63 -7.44 7.25 -0.68
N ASP A 64 -6.12 7.07 -0.50
CA ASP A 64 -5.09 7.60 -1.40
C ASP A 64 -5.16 6.99 -2.79
N LEU A 65 -5.37 5.66 -2.88
CA LEU A 65 -5.52 4.95 -4.14
C LEU A 65 -6.71 5.52 -4.94
N LEU A 66 -7.88 5.64 -4.30
CA LEU A 66 -9.07 6.20 -4.95
C LEU A 66 -8.89 7.67 -5.33
N ALA A 67 -8.21 8.46 -4.49
CA ALA A 67 -7.90 9.85 -4.81
C ALA A 67 -6.96 9.97 -6.02
N ALA A 68 -5.93 9.11 -6.10
CA ALA A 68 -5.03 9.06 -7.23
C ALA A 68 -5.73 8.62 -8.51
N CYS A 69 -6.56 7.57 -8.48
CA CYS A 69 -7.40 7.18 -9.61
C CYS A 69 -8.16 8.38 -10.18
N ARG A 70 -8.88 9.11 -9.33
CA ARG A 70 -9.64 10.30 -9.76
C ARG A 70 -8.76 11.40 -10.34
N ARG A 71 -7.62 11.71 -9.70
CA ARG A 71 -6.67 12.73 -10.21
C ARG A 71 -6.12 12.40 -11.59
N HIS A 72 -5.98 11.11 -11.91
CA HIS A 72 -5.44 10.63 -13.17
C HIS A 72 -6.52 10.20 -14.17
N GLY A 73 -7.76 10.69 -14.00
CA GLY A 73 -8.84 10.52 -14.97
C GLY A 73 -9.59 9.19 -14.89
N TYR A 74 -9.36 8.39 -13.83
CA TYR A 74 -10.08 7.14 -13.60
C TYR A 74 -11.09 7.27 -12.46
N ALA A 75 -12.38 7.20 -12.81
CA ALA A 75 -13.47 7.10 -11.85
C ALA A 75 -14.20 5.76 -12.07
N PRO A 76 -13.90 4.71 -11.28
CA PRO A 76 -14.56 3.41 -11.42
C PRO A 76 -16.07 3.53 -11.14
N ALA A 77 -16.88 2.78 -11.88
CA ALA A 77 -18.33 2.75 -11.69
C ALA A 77 -18.71 2.04 -10.38
N ALA A 78 -18.02 0.94 -10.05
CA ALA A 78 -18.07 0.30 -8.75
C ALA A 78 -16.67 0.00 -8.20
N VAL A 79 -16.57 0.02 -6.86
CA VAL A 79 -15.37 -0.39 -6.11
C VAL A 79 -15.73 -1.62 -5.29
N HIS A 80 -15.06 -2.74 -5.57
CA HIS A 80 -15.24 -4.01 -4.88
C HIS A 80 -14.14 -4.20 -3.84
N GLU A 81 -14.52 -4.41 -2.59
CA GLU A 81 -13.56 -4.75 -1.53
C GLU A 81 -13.36 -6.27 -1.48
N ALA A 82 -12.11 -6.71 -1.63
CA ALA A 82 -11.75 -8.12 -1.65
C ALA A 82 -10.68 -8.42 -0.59
N ARG A 83 -11.08 -9.18 0.44
CA ARG A 83 -10.14 -9.71 1.47
C ARG A 83 -9.23 -10.80 0.92
N HIS A 84 -9.77 -11.64 0.06
CA HIS A 84 -9.07 -12.81 -0.45
C HIS A 84 -8.55 -12.54 -1.87
N PRO A 85 -7.23 -12.69 -2.13
CA PRO A 85 -6.66 -12.46 -3.45
C PRO A 85 -7.32 -13.27 -4.57
N GLN A 86 -7.77 -14.49 -4.26
CA GLN A 86 -8.46 -15.37 -5.21
C GLN A 86 -9.82 -14.79 -5.67
N PHE A 87 -10.55 -14.11 -4.78
CA PHE A 87 -11.80 -13.47 -5.14
C PHE A 87 -11.55 -12.25 -6.04
N ALA A 88 -10.54 -11.43 -5.70
CA ALA A 88 -10.14 -10.30 -6.53
C ALA A 88 -9.72 -10.77 -7.93
N LEU A 89 -8.93 -11.83 -8.00
CA LEU A 89 -8.51 -12.46 -9.25
C LEU A 89 -9.70 -12.94 -10.09
N GLY A 90 -10.71 -13.56 -9.47
CA GLY A 90 -11.92 -14.00 -10.16
C GLY A 90 -12.66 -12.85 -10.87
N LEU A 91 -12.78 -11.69 -10.21
CA LEU A 91 -13.39 -10.49 -10.80
C LEU A 91 -12.57 -9.95 -11.98
N VAL A 92 -11.24 -10.01 -11.91
CA VAL A 92 -10.35 -9.60 -13.00
C VAL A 92 -10.43 -10.55 -14.20
N LEU A 93 -10.48 -11.86 -13.94
CA LEU A 93 -10.62 -12.89 -14.97
C LEU A 93 -11.99 -12.83 -15.66
N ALA A 94 -13.04 -12.43 -14.94
CA ALA A 94 -14.35 -12.14 -15.53
C ALA A 94 -14.31 -10.95 -16.51
N GLY A 95 -13.23 -10.15 -16.49
CA GLY A 95 -13.00 -9.07 -17.45
C GLY A 95 -13.85 -7.82 -17.22
N THR A 96 -14.58 -7.73 -16.10
CA THR A 96 -15.38 -6.56 -15.72
C THR A 96 -14.63 -5.60 -14.81
N ALA A 97 -13.64 -6.11 -14.07
CA ALA A 97 -12.89 -5.33 -13.10
C ALA A 97 -11.37 -5.40 -13.33
N VAL A 98 -10.66 -4.47 -12.72
CA VAL A 98 -9.19 -4.42 -12.65
C VAL A 98 -8.74 -4.27 -11.20
N ALA A 99 -7.51 -4.66 -10.88
CA ALA A 99 -6.92 -4.47 -9.56
C ALA A 99 -5.64 -3.62 -9.66
N LEU A 100 -5.34 -2.80 -8.66
CA LEU A 100 -4.13 -1.97 -8.65
C LEU A 100 -3.25 -2.43 -7.49
N VAL A 101 -2.40 -3.43 -7.75
CA VAL A 101 -1.65 -4.13 -6.71
C VAL A 101 -0.16 -4.27 -7.11
N PRO A 102 0.75 -4.52 -6.15
CA PRO A 102 2.08 -4.97 -6.49
C PRO A 102 2.02 -6.22 -7.38
N ARG A 103 2.94 -6.34 -8.33
CA ARG A 103 3.00 -7.52 -9.19
C ARG A 103 3.21 -8.76 -8.32
N VAL A 104 2.36 -9.76 -8.53
CA VAL A 104 2.53 -11.11 -7.96
C VAL A 104 2.91 -12.08 -9.08
N ASP A 105 3.12 -13.35 -8.74
CA ASP A 105 3.46 -14.39 -9.69
C ASP A 105 2.49 -14.44 -10.88
N ASP A 106 3.02 -14.85 -12.04
CA ASP A 106 2.25 -14.92 -13.27
C ASP A 106 1.06 -15.86 -13.09
N THR A 107 -0.13 -15.29 -13.30
CA THR A 107 -1.40 -16.00 -13.15
C THR A 107 -1.97 -16.30 -14.54
N PRO A 108 -2.29 -17.55 -14.87
CA PRO A 108 -2.86 -17.90 -16.17
C PRO A 108 -4.12 -17.08 -16.50
N GLY A 109 -4.19 -16.57 -17.72
CA GLY A 109 -5.33 -15.76 -18.18
C GLY A 109 -5.29 -14.30 -17.76
N VAL A 110 -4.30 -13.88 -16.97
CA VAL A 110 -4.09 -12.50 -16.56
C VAL A 110 -2.85 -11.92 -17.23
N THR A 111 -2.98 -10.71 -17.76
CA THR A 111 -1.83 -9.97 -18.27
C THR A 111 -1.50 -8.80 -17.34
N TRP A 112 -0.32 -8.83 -16.73
CA TRP A 112 0.16 -7.74 -15.88
C TRP A 112 0.73 -6.58 -16.71
N ARG A 113 0.24 -5.35 -16.48
CA ARG A 113 0.72 -4.14 -17.15
C ARG A 113 1.07 -3.00 -16.19
N PRO A 114 2.27 -2.41 -16.33
CA PRO A 114 2.65 -1.25 -15.52
C PRO A 114 1.75 -0.06 -15.85
N LEU A 115 1.59 0.84 -14.89
CA LEU A 115 0.86 2.08 -15.09
C LEU A 115 1.78 3.15 -15.67
N ALA A 116 1.36 3.76 -16.77
CA ALA A 116 2.10 4.82 -17.43
C ALA A 116 2.17 6.08 -16.55
N GLY A 117 3.38 6.64 -16.38
CA GLY A 117 3.63 7.88 -15.63
C GLY A 117 3.65 7.73 -14.11
N GLU A 118 3.76 6.51 -13.57
CA GLU A 118 3.86 6.22 -12.14
C GLU A 118 2.85 6.97 -11.24
N PRO A 119 1.54 6.92 -11.57
CA PRO A 119 0.51 7.69 -10.86
C PRO A 119 0.28 7.22 -9.41
N LEU A 120 0.86 6.08 -9.05
CA LEU A 120 0.68 5.40 -7.79
C LEU A 120 2.03 4.91 -7.27
N ALA A 121 2.26 5.09 -5.97
CA ALA A 121 3.49 4.70 -5.29
C ALA A 121 3.15 4.02 -3.96
N TRP A 122 3.49 2.74 -3.83
CA TRP A 122 3.31 1.99 -2.60
C TRP A 122 4.52 2.19 -1.69
N ARG A 123 4.32 2.87 -0.55
CA ARG A 123 5.40 3.17 0.38
C ARG A 123 5.45 2.15 1.52
N THR A 124 6.63 1.63 1.77
CA THR A 124 6.92 0.76 2.93
C THR A 124 7.98 1.42 3.79
N SER A 125 7.74 1.48 5.10
CA SER A 125 8.67 2.02 6.09
C SER A 125 8.63 1.19 7.37
N CYS A 126 9.77 1.01 8.02
CA CYS A 126 9.82 0.49 9.38
C CYS A 126 9.45 1.60 10.36
N ALA A 127 8.71 1.29 11.42
CA ALA A 127 8.31 2.24 12.45
C ALA A 127 8.64 1.69 13.84
N TRP A 128 9.21 2.52 14.71
CA TRP A 128 9.63 2.15 16.06
C TRP A 128 9.30 3.25 17.07
N ARG A 129 9.23 2.87 18.35
CA ARG A 129 9.25 3.84 19.45
C ARG A 129 10.64 4.45 19.55
N ARG A 130 10.71 5.72 19.97
CA ARG A 130 11.98 6.42 20.18
C ARG A 130 12.93 5.55 21.02
N ALA A 131 14.17 5.39 20.55
CA ALA A 131 15.16 4.55 21.22
C ALA A 131 15.44 5.08 22.64
N ALA A 132 15.52 4.16 23.60
CA ALA A 132 15.77 4.47 25.00
C ALA A 132 17.25 4.79 25.27
N ASP A 133 18.17 4.16 24.52
CA ASP A 133 19.61 4.30 24.65
C ASP A 133 20.33 4.12 23.29
N PRO A 134 21.64 4.42 23.20
CA PRO A 134 22.40 4.31 21.96
C PRO A 134 22.54 2.90 21.38
N GLU A 135 22.51 1.85 22.21
CA GLU A 135 22.61 0.47 21.76
C GLU A 135 21.34 0.05 21.03
N HIS A 136 20.18 0.34 21.61
CA HIS A 136 18.88 0.15 20.95
C HIS A 136 18.78 0.98 19.66
N ALA A 137 19.29 2.22 19.66
CA ALA A 137 19.29 3.05 18.46
C ALA A 137 20.10 2.42 17.32
N ARG A 138 21.26 1.81 17.65
CA ARG A 138 22.09 1.09 16.68
C ARG A 138 21.41 -0.16 16.15
N ALA A 139 20.83 -0.98 17.03
CA ALA A 139 20.09 -2.18 16.62
C ALA A 139 18.91 -1.85 15.69
N ILE A 140 18.18 -0.78 15.98
CA ILE A 140 17.10 -0.28 15.11
C ILE A 140 17.65 0.16 13.75
N ALA A 141 18.76 0.90 13.71
CA ALA A 141 19.38 1.35 12.47
C ALA A 141 19.86 0.17 11.62
N ASP A 142 20.51 -0.82 12.23
CA ASP A 142 20.98 -2.03 11.57
C ASP A 142 19.82 -2.83 10.99
N PHE A 143 18.74 -3.02 11.78
CA PHE A 143 17.51 -3.66 11.29
C PHE A 143 16.89 -2.90 10.11
N ALA A 144 16.75 -1.58 10.20
CA ALA A 144 16.17 -0.77 9.14
C ALA A 144 17.02 -0.84 7.85
N ALA A 145 18.34 -0.88 7.98
CA ALA A 145 19.25 -1.05 6.85
C ALA A 145 19.07 -2.42 6.18
N VAL A 146 19.01 -3.51 6.95
CA VAL A 146 18.78 -4.87 6.44
C VAL A 146 17.40 -4.98 5.78
N ALA A 147 16.35 -4.51 6.44
CA ALA A 147 14.99 -4.53 5.89
C ALA A 147 14.91 -3.75 4.55
N THR A 148 15.57 -2.59 4.48
CA THR A 148 15.65 -1.79 3.24
C THR A 148 16.40 -2.55 2.14
N ALA A 149 17.52 -3.21 2.48
CA ALA A 149 18.28 -4.00 1.52
C ALA A 149 17.46 -5.16 0.94
N VAL A 150 16.73 -5.89 1.80
CA VAL A 150 15.85 -7.00 1.38
C VAL A 150 14.69 -6.52 0.51
N LEU A 151 14.04 -5.41 0.87
CA LEU A 151 12.97 -4.83 0.04
C LEU A 151 13.47 -4.41 -1.35
N ARG A 152 14.74 -3.99 -1.45
CA ARG A 152 15.35 -3.66 -2.74
C ARG A 152 15.68 -4.90 -3.56
N SER A 153 16.25 -5.94 -2.95
CA SER A 153 16.67 -7.14 -3.67
C SER A 153 15.49 -8.02 -4.07
N GLU A 154 14.54 -8.24 -3.15
CA GLU A 154 13.49 -9.25 -3.32
C GLU A 154 12.17 -8.66 -3.84
N ALA A 155 11.86 -7.40 -3.51
CA ALA A 155 10.58 -6.78 -3.87
C ALA A 155 10.71 -5.71 -4.97
N GLY A 156 11.90 -5.52 -5.55
CA GLY A 156 12.15 -4.53 -6.60
C GLY A 156 11.85 -3.10 -6.19
N MET A 157 11.83 -2.81 -4.89
CA MET A 157 11.47 -1.51 -4.35
C MET A 157 12.66 -0.54 -4.44
N THR A 158 12.42 0.74 -4.68
CA THR A 158 13.47 1.78 -4.75
C THR A 158 13.41 2.74 -3.56
N PRO A 159 14.55 3.16 -2.98
CA PRO A 159 14.55 4.17 -1.92
C PRO A 159 13.86 5.46 -2.38
N LEU A 160 13.04 6.06 -1.51
CA LEU A 160 12.48 7.38 -1.76
C LEU A 160 13.46 8.44 -1.24
N ASP A 161 14.10 9.16 -2.16
CA ASP A 161 15.13 10.17 -1.83
C ASP A 161 14.56 11.37 -1.03
N ALA A 162 13.25 11.64 -1.14
CA ALA A 162 12.53 12.57 -0.29
C ALA A 162 11.02 12.25 -0.30
N ALA A 163 10.54 11.48 0.68
CA ALA A 163 9.10 11.28 0.83
C ALA A 163 8.47 12.50 1.53
N PRO A 164 7.41 13.11 0.99
CA PRO A 164 6.60 14.03 1.78
C PRO A 164 6.11 13.29 3.02
N VAL A 165 6.27 13.93 4.19
CA VAL A 165 5.90 13.38 5.50
C VAL A 165 4.42 12.98 5.45
N ARG A 166 4.15 11.68 5.35
CA ARG A 166 2.80 11.18 5.49
C ARG A 166 2.51 11.11 6.97
N ARG A 167 1.45 11.79 7.42
CA ARG A 167 0.96 11.66 8.79
C ARG A 167 0.58 10.19 8.99
N VAL A 168 1.37 9.47 9.78
CA VAL A 168 1.03 8.11 10.22
C VAL A 168 -0.25 8.25 11.02
N ILE A 169 -1.35 7.73 10.47
CA ILE A 169 -2.60 7.60 11.22
C ILE A 169 -2.41 6.32 12.04
N PRO A 170 -2.32 6.40 13.37
CA PRO A 170 -2.25 5.21 14.20
C PRO A 170 -3.47 4.36 13.88
N ARG A 171 -3.26 3.12 13.49
CA ARG A 171 -4.39 2.17 13.50
C ARG A 171 -4.76 1.97 14.97
N PRO A 172 -6.04 2.01 15.35
CA PRO A 172 -6.43 1.48 16.65
C PRO A 172 -5.89 0.04 16.68
N SER A 173 -5.13 -0.30 17.71
CA SER A 173 -4.55 -1.63 17.85
C SER A 173 -5.68 -2.65 17.70
N SER A 174 -5.73 -3.37 16.59
CA SER A 174 -6.54 -4.56 16.47
C SER A 174 -6.01 -5.49 17.56
N GLY A 175 -6.77 -5.62 18.65
CA GLY A 175 -6.35 -6.32 19.85
C GLY A 175 -5.91 -7.73 19.51
N PHE A 176 -4.61 -7.99 19.66
CA PHE A 176 -4.10 -9.34 19.82
C PHE A 176 -4.27 -9.68 21.29
N LEU A 177 -5.51 -9.99 21.68
CA LEU A 177 -5.83 -10.67 22.93
C LEU A 177 -6.74 -11.84 22.55
N ALA A 178 -6.11 -12.99 22.35
CA ALA A 178 -6.70 -14.30 22.55
C ALA A 178 -5.63 -15.17 23.21
#